data_AF-A0A954LGM2-F1
#
_entry.id   AF-A0A954LGM2-F1
#
_cell.length_a   1.000
_cell.length_b   1.000
_cell.length_c   1.000
_cell.angle_alpha   90.00
_cell.angle_beta   90.00
_cell.angle_gamma   90.00
#
_symmetry.space_group_name_H-M   'P 1'
#
loop_
_entity.id
_entity.type
_entity.pdbx_description
1 polymer ?
#
loop_
_entity_poly.entity_id
_entity_poly.type
_entity_poly.pdbx_seq_one_letter_code
_entity_poly.pdbx_strand_id
1 'polypeptide(L)' 'MQEEQGSVTRLIFSVQEGDEYAAVKLWEHFYTRLITGIRSRVSVQARRVSDEDDVANAAFDQCFRAIREKRYPDL' A
#
# COMPACT_ATOMS: atom_id res chain seq x y z
N MET A 1 18.45 -9.03 -0.45
CA MET A 1 17.39 -8.41 -1.27
C MET A 1 16.31 -9.39 -1.78
N GLN A 2 16.46 -10.72 -1.70
CA GLN A 2 15.43 -11.68 -2.19
C GLN A 2 14.45 -12.17 -1.10
N GLU A 3 14.79 -12.04 0.18
CA GLU A 3 13.93 -12.47 1.30
C GLU A 3 12.72 -11.54 1.54
N GLU A 4 12.82 -10.27 1.12
CA GLU A 4 11.73 -9.30 1.22
C GLU A 4 10.56 -9.63 0.27
N GLN A 5 10.84 -10.16 -0.92
CA GLN A 5 9.79 -10.50 -1.89
C GLN A 5 8.92 -11.67 -1.40
N GLY A 6 9.53 -12.71 -0.82
CA GLY A 6 8.79 -13.81 -0.20
C GLY A 6 7.97 -13.38 1.02
N SER A 7 8.40 -12.32 1.72
CA SER A 7 7.68 -11.75 2.86
C SER A 7 6.47 -10.92 2.41
N VAL A 8 6.59 -10.13 1.35
CA VAL A 8 5.50 -9.32 0.80
C VAL A 8 4.38 -10.20 0.23
N THR A 9 4.71 -11.23 -0.56
CA THR A 9 3.70 -12.15 -1.11
C THR A 9 2.95 -12.85 0.03
N ARG A 10 3.67 -13.28 1.07
CA ARG A 10 3.04 -13.91 2.25
C ARG A 10 2.12 -12.95 3.01
N LEU A 11 2.51 -11.68 3.16
CA LEU A 11 1.65 -10.66 3.76
C LEU A 11 0.38 -10.42 2.94
N ILE A 12 0.46 -10.43 1.60
CA ILE A 12 -0.71 -10.28 0.72
C ILE A 12 -1.67 -11.47 0.89
N PHE A 13 -1.15 -12.70 0.92
CA PHE A 13 -1.98 -13.87 1.21
C PHE A 13 -2.60 -13.81 2.62
N SER A 14 -1.84 -13.42 3.64
CA SER A 14 -2.38 -13.23 4.99
C SER A 14 -3.47 -12.16 5.03
N VAL A 15 -3.31 -11.04 4.32
CA VAL A 15 -4.34 -10.01 4.16
C VAL A 15 -5.61 -10.56 3.48
N GLN A 16 -5.46 -11.41 2.46
CA GLN A 16 -6.60 -12.07 1.82
C GLN A 16 -7.34 -13.02 2.77
N GLU A 17 -6.62 -13.65 3.70
CA GLU A 17 -7.20 -14.49 4.75
C GLU A 17 -7.88 -13.68 5.87
N GLY A 18 -7.78 -12.35 5.82
CA GLY A 18 -8.37 -11.43 6.80
C GLY A 18 -7.42 -11.02 7.93
N ASP A 19 -6.12 -11.26 7.78
CA ASP A 19 -5.11 -10.85 8.75
C ASP A 19 -4.81 -9.34 8.64
N GLU A 20 -5.41 -8.58 9.55
CA GLU A 20 -5.23 -7.13 9.65
C GLU A 20 -3.81 -6.75 10.09
N TYR A 21 -3.08 -7.63 10.79
CA TYR A 21 -1.71 -7.35 11.20
C TYR A 21 -0.74 -7.41 10.02
N ALA A 22 -0.96 -8.34 9.09
CA ALA A 22 -0.25 -8.41 7.83
C ALA A 22 -0.50 -7.16 6.97
N ALA A 23 -1.71 -6.60 7.02
CA ALA A 23 -2.06 -5.34 6.36
C ALA A 23 -1.20 -4.18 6.82
N VAL A 24 -1.04 -4.04 8.14
CA VAL A 24 -0.25 -2.98 8.75
C VAL A 24 1.22 -3.14 8.39
N LYS A 25 1.76 -4.36 8.42
CA LYS A 25 3.15 -4.62 8.00
C LYS A 25 3.39 -4.32 6.53
N LEU A 26 2.44 -4.67 5.68
CA LEU A 26 2.48 -4.34 4.26
C LEU A 26 2.46 -2.83 4.08
N TRP A 27 1.56 -2.14 4.79
CA TRP A 27 1.47 -0.69 4.79
C TRP A 27 2.78 -0.02 5.20
N GLU A 28 3.37 -0.37 6.34
CA GLU A 28 4.63 0.24 6.81
C GLU A 28 5.77 0.08 5.79
N HIS A 29 5.84 -1.08 5.13
CA HIS A 29 6.85 -1.38 4.12
C HIS A 29 6.65 -0.54 2.85
N PHE A 30 5.41 -0.45 2.36
CA PHE A 30 5.10 0.27 1.12
C PHE A 30 4.97 1.78 1.34
N TYR A 31 4.52 2.24 2.50
CA TYR A 31 4.27 3.63 2.84
C TYR A 31 5.51 4.48 2.63
N THR A 32 6.66 4.04 3.14
CA THR A 32 7.92 4.78 2.99
C THR A 32 8.31 4.96 1.52
N ARG A 33 8.12 3.92 0.69
CA ARG A 33 8.39 4.01 -0.76
C ARG A 33 7.33 4.83 -1.50
N LEU A 34 6.06 4.70 -1.12
CA LEU A 34 4.94 5.42 -1.73
C LEU A 34 5.08 6.92 -1.47
N ILE A 35 5.32 7.32 -0.22
CA ILE A 35 5.57 8.70 0.18
C ILE A 35 6.82 9.23 -0.54
N THR A 36 7.90 8.47 -0.63
CA THR A 36 9.09 8.93 -1.39
C THR A 36 8.77 9.19 -2.87
N GLY A 37 7.95 8.32 -3.49
CA GLY A 37 7.50 8.48 -4.87
C GLY A 37 6.52 9.64 -5.06
N ILE A 38 5.55 9.79 -4.16
CA ILE A 38 4.57 10.89 -4.15
C ILE A 38 5.31 12.20 -3.95
N ARG A 39 6.23 12.30 -2.98
CA ARG A 39 7.08 13.47 -2.73
C ARG A 39 7.87 13.90 -3.96
N SER A 40 8.27 12.95 -4.79
CA SER A 40 9.02 13.21 -6.01
C SER A 40 8.13 13.54 -7.22
N ARG A 41 6.86 13.12 -7.23
CA ARG A 41 5.92 13.30 -8.36
C ARG A 41 4.91 14.44 -8.15
N VAL A 42 4.54 14.73 -6.90
CA VAL A 42 3.68 15.85 -6.53
C VAL A 42 4.53 17.12 -6.49
N SER A 43 4.35 17.98 -7.51
CA SER A 43 4.88 19.33 -7.49
C SER A 43 4.34 20.08 -6.26
N VAL A 44 5.15 20.98 -5.67
CA VAL A 44 4.84 21.76 -4.45
C VAL A 44 3.44 22.39 -4.45
N GLN A 45 2.87 22.66 -5.63
CA GLN A 45 1.52 23.21 -5.81
C GLN A 45 0.37 22.22 -5.51
N ALA A 46 0.52 20.92 -5.76
CA ALA A 46 -0.52 19.91 -5.46
C ALA A 46 -0.51 19.51 -3.96
N ARG A 47 0.61 19.75 -3.28
CA ARG A 47 0.83 19.48 -1.84
C ARG A 47 -0.05 20.32 -0.90
N ARG A 48 -0.70 21.36 -1.42
CA ARG A 48 -1.60 22.25 -0.63
C ARG A 48 -3.06 21.80 -0.60
N VAL A 49 -3.48 20.89 -1.47
CA VAL A 49 -4.90 20.52 -1.64
C VAL A 49 -5.24 19.19 -0.99
N SER A 50 -4.30 18.25 -0.97
CA SER A 50 -4.41 17.01 -0.20
C SER A 50 -3.08 16.79 0.51
N ASP A 51 -3.13 16.61 1.83
CA ASP A 51 -1.97 16.18 2.59
C ASP A 51 -1.53 14.82 2.03
N GLU A 52 -0.23 14.61 1.84
CA GLU A 52 0.30 13.45 1.12
C GLU A 52 -0.11 12.13 1.79
N ASP A 53 -0.38 12.20 3.09
CA ASP A 53 -0.90 11.11 3.91
C ASP A 53 -2.33 10.73 3.53
N ASP A 54 -3.18 11.69 3.18
CA ASP A 54 -4.58 11.47 2.80
C ASP A 54 -4.67 10.72 1.47
N VAL A 55 -3.84 11.11 0.49
CA VAL A 55 -3.74 10.44 -0.81
C VAL A 55 -3.19 9.02 -0.67
N ALA A 56 -2.17 8.83 0.18
CA ALA A 56 -1.61 7.52 0.43
C ALA A 56 -2.66 6.60 1.08
N ASN A 57 -3.34 7.07 2.13
CA ASN A 57 -4.37 6.30 2.83
C ASN A 57 -5.55 5.95 1.91
N ALA A 58 -6.04 6.89 1.10
CA ALA A 58 -7.13 6.64 0.15
C ALA A 58 -6.74 5.61 -0.93
N ALA A 59 -5.51 5.68 -1.45
CA ALA A 59 -5.00 4.70 -2.41
C ALA A 59 -4.86 3.31 -1.78
N PHE A 60 -4.44 3.25 -0.51
CA PHE A 60 -4.30 2.00 0.21
C PHE A 60 -5.63 1.37 0.56
N ASP A 61 -6.60 2.14 1.06
CA ASP A 61 -7.96 1.64 1.32
C ASP A 61 -8.57 1.02 0.05
N GLN A 62 -8.44 1.70 -1.10
CA GLN A 62 -8.91 1.16 -2.37
C GLN A 62 -8.19 -0.13 -2.78
N CYS A 63 -6.87 -0.20 -2.62
CA CYS A 63 -6.10 -1.42 -2.87
C CYS A 63 -6.50 -2.55 -1.93
N PHE A 64 -6.64 -2.26 -0.63
CA PHE A 64 -6.99 -3.24 0.39
C PHE A 64 -8.39 -3.82 0.14
N ARG A 65 -9.32 -2.94 -0.21
CA ARG A 65 -10.68 -3.32 -0.61
C ARG A 65 -10.66 -4.18 -1.88
N ALA A 66 -9.87 -3.83 -2.88
CA ALA A 66 -9.73 -4.63 -4.10
C ALA A 66 -9.07 -6.01 -3.86
N ILE A 67 -8.10 -6.11 -2.94
CA ILE A 67 -7.48 -7.38 -2.53
C ILE A 67 -8.51 -8.25 -1.80
N ARG A 68 -9.27 -7.69 -0.86
CA ARG A 68 -10.34 -8.39 -0.13
C ARG A 68 -11.47 -8.86 -1.04
N GLU A 69 -11.80 -8.08 -2.07
CA GLU A 69 -12.78 -8.46 -3.08
C GLU A 69 -12.27 -9.56 -4.05
N LYS A 70 -11.05 -10.10 -3.84
CA LYS A 70 -10.38 -11.03 -4.78
C LYS A 70 -10.38 -10.51 -6.22
N ARG A 71 -10.37 -9.18 -6.38
CA ARG A 71 -10.47 -8.52 -7.70
C ARG A 71 -9.17 -8.58 -8.51
N TYR A 72 -8.14 -9.17 -7.91
CA TYR A 72 -6.91 -9.61 -8.58
C TYR A 72 -6.85 -11.14 -8.57
N PRO A 73 -7.52 -11.82 -9.52
CA PRO A 73 -7.43 -13.27 -9.68
C PRO A 73 -6.07 -13.76 -10.25
N ASP A 74 -5.15 -12.85 -10.56
CA ASP A 74 -3.90 -13.10 -11.29
C ASP A 74 -2.65 -12.56 -10.54
N LEU A 75 -2.58 -12.76 -9.22
CA LEU A 75 -1.38 -12.46 -8.42
C LEU A 75 -0.70 -13.73 -7.90
#